data_AF-A0AA88GUG5-F1
#
_entry.id   AF-A0AA88GUG5-F1
#
_cell.length_a   1.000
_cell.length_b   1.000
_cell.length_c   1.000
_cell.angle_alpha   90.00
_cell.angle_beta   90.00
_cell.angle_gamma   90.00
#
_symmetry.space_group_name_H-M   'P 1'
#
loop_
_entity.id
_entity.type
_entity.pdbx_description
1 polymer ?
#
loop_
_entity_poly.entity_id
_entity_poly.type
_entity_poly.pdbx_seq_one_letter_code
_entity_poly.pdbx_strand_id
1 'polypeptide(L)'
;MQPSLNPTTSFQTTTTTPTPLSSSSMIMGNVGSTTSFGSSKNSSSPLATTIFETSYDFSKSVGLQIKNLVLTLDKNNYRGNVSEIEKILKQYGFEAYRHFLTTLLSSINFYNITQKDKSKLQLLSQEFAKLTTQTNFTSIILRAFSEGVENGLKVEFISQFSRTLNLPLSQQVLLGIALAESHSPLIQKEGMCVKVFFIVCG
;
A
#
# COMPACT_ATOMS: atom_id res chain seq x y z
N MET A 1 -55.71 -19.28 -36.70
CA MET A 1 -56.67 -19.76 -35.68
C MET A 1 -55.90 -19.92 -34.37
N GLN A 2 -56.51 -19.57 -33.23
CA GLN A 2 -56.08 -19.95 -31.87
C GLN A 2 -56.69 -21.34 -31.52
N PRO A 3 -56.43 -22.02 -30.36
CA PRO A 3 -55.94 -21.57 -29.04
C PRO A 3 -54.51 -22.08 -28.71
N SER A 4 -53.78 -21.70 -27.65
CA SER A 4 -54.03 -21.22 -26.27
C SER A 4 -54.25 -22.31 -25.19
N LEU A 5 -53.39 -22.30 -24.15
CA LEU A 5 -53.77 -22.38 -22.73
C LEU A 5 -52.53 -22.23 -21.81
N ASN A 6 -52.75 -21.75 -20.59
CA ASN A 6 -51.77 -21.53 -19.52
C ASN A 6 -52.41 -22.08 -18.21
N PRO A 7 -51.63 -22.61 -17.24
CA PRO A 7 -51.53 -21.92 -15.94
C PRO A 7 -50.13 -22.07 -15.29
N THR A 8 -49.52 -21.02 -14.72
CA THR A 8 -49.82 -20.40 -13.40
C THR A 8 -49.56 -21.30 -12.19
N THR A 9 -48.50 -21.00 -11.44
CA THR A 9 -48.50 -21.08 -9.96
C THR A 9 -47.49 -20.08 -9.39
N SER A 10 -47.77 -19.51 -8.22
CA SER A 10 -47.01 -18.40 -7.63
C SER A 10 -46.95 -18.52 -6.11
N PHE A 11 -45.84 -18.13 -5.48
CA PHE A 11 -45.78 -17.85 -4.04
C PHE A 11 -44.80 -16.73 -3.70
N GLN A 12 -45.19 -15.93 -2.69
CA GLN A 12 -44.42 -14.85 -2.04
C GLN A 12 -44.02 -15.33 -0.61
N THR A 13 -43.20 -14.63 0.20
CA THR A 13 -42.63 -13.28 0.05
C THR A 13 -41.08 -13.30 0.10
N THR A 14 -40.29 -13.05 1.16
CA THR A 14 -40.52 -12.56 2.54
C THR A 14 -39.30 -11.78 3.03
N THR A 15 -39.50 -10.61 3.64
CA THR A 15 -38.45 -9.66 4.06
C THR A 15 -38.01 -9.85 5.51
N THR A 16 -36.71 -9.68 5.80
CA THR A 16 -36.22 -8.95 7.00
C THR A 16 -34.70 -8.71 6.95
N THR A 17 -34.24 -7.62 7.56
CA THR A 17 -32.83 -7.19 7.69
C THR A 17 -32.44 -7.03 9.18
N PRO A 18 -31.14 -6.98 9.54
CA PRO A 18 -30.69 -7.29 10.90
C PRO A 18 -30.62 -6.09 11.86
N THR A 19 -30.59 -6.40 13.16
CA THR A 19 -30.03 -5.58 14.25
C THR A 19 -29.32 -6.49 15.27
N PRO A 20 -28.26 -5.99 15.92
CA PRO A 20 -28.33 -5.83 17.38
C PRO A 20 -27.77 -4.48 17.86
N LEU A 21 -28.15 -4.04 19.07
CA LEU A 21 -27.72 -2.76 19.64
C LEU A 21 -27.67 -2.76 21.18
N SER A 22 -26.81 -1.89 21.72
CA SER A 22 -26.73 -1.43 23.12
C SER A 22 -26.27 -2.41 24.22
N SER A 23 -24.96 -2.36 24.50
CA SER A 23 -24.37 -1.81 25.73
C SER A 23 -25.10 -1.94 27.09
N SER A 24 -24.33 -2.30 28.11
CA SER A 24 -24.51 -1.93 29.52
C SER A 24 -23.14 -1.68 30.17
N SER A 25 -23.08 -1.02 31.32
CA SER A 25 -21.86 -0.31 31.78
C SER A 25 -21.69 -0.26 33.31
N MET A 26 -20.59 0.37 33.78
CA MET A 26 -20.22 0.68 35.18
C MET A 26 -19.68 -0.49 36.02
N ILE A 27 -18.91 -0.29 37.12
CA ILE A 27 -17.75 0.59 37.45
C ILE A 27 -17.23 0.16 38.86
N MET A 28 -16.06 0.67 39.32
CA MET A 28 -15.39 0.42 40.63
C MET A 28 -14.76 -0.99 40.82
N GLY A 29 -13.59 -1.13 41.46
CA GLY A 29 -12.63 -0.11 41.92
C GLY A 29 -11.55 -0.64 42.90
N ASN A 30 -10.80 0.30 43.49
CA ASN A 30 -10.07 0.21 44.78
C ASN A 30 -8.57 -0.24 44.86
N VAL A 31 -7.68 0.77 44.87
CA VAL A 31 -6.57 1.04 45.84
C VAL A 31 -5.36 0.08 46.03
N GLY A 32 -4.16 0.66 45.88
CA GLY A 32 -2.94 0.41 46.69
C GLY A 32 -1.84 -0.48 46.10
N SER A 33 -0.55 -0.40 46.49
CA SER A 33 0.20 0.64 47.24
C SER A 33 1.74 0.44 47.08
N THR A 34 2.50 1.55 47.04
CA THR A 34 3.91 1.74 47.52
C THR A 34 5.07 0.76 47.19
N THR A 35 6.24 1.35 46.84
CA THR A 35 7.64 0.87 47.10
C THR A 35 8.16 -0.41 46.39
N SER A 36 9.46 -0.61 46.09
CA SER A 36 10.67 0.27 46.04
C SER A 36 11.91 -0.46 45.48
N PHE A 37 12.96 0.30 45.11
CA PHE A 37 14.37 -0.11 44.88
C PHE A 37 14.70 -1.07 43.71
N GLY A 38 15.93 -0.94 43.18
CA GLY A 38 16.44 -1.79 42.09
C GLY A 38 17.60 -1.22 41.27
N SER A 39 18.68 -0.73 41.90
CA SER A 39 19.88 -0.31 41.16
C SER A 39 20.76 -1.51 40.79
N SER A 40 21.22 -1.60 39.54
CA SER A 40 22.35 -2.43 39.16
C SER A 40 23.10 -1.84 37.97
N LYS A 41 24.38 -1.52 38.20
CA LYS A 41 25.36 -1.36 37.13
C LYS A 41 25.97 -2.74 36.86
N ASN A 42 26.21 -3.07 35.60
CA ASN A 42 27.40 -3.85 35.26
C ASN A 42 27.81 -3.55 33.80
N SER A 43 29.12 -3.57 33.56
CA SER A 43 29.73 -3.09 32.32
C SER A 43 30.71 -4.12 31.76
N SER A 44 30.56 -4.49 30.50
CA SER A 44 31.50 -5.41 29.82
C SER A 44 31.48 -5.26 28.30
N SER A 45 32.57 -4.68 27.77
CA SER A 45 33.10 -4.79 26.39
C SER A 45 32.24 -4.39 25.17
N PRO A 46 32.78 -3.63 24.19
CA PRO A 46 32.09 -3.27 22.96
C PRO A 46 32.58 -4.08 21.73
N LEU A 47 31.67 -4.76 21.03
CA LEU A 47 31.83 -5.05 19.59
C LEU A 47 30.50 -5.39 18.91
N ALA A 48 30.37 -5.01 17.63
CA ALA A 48 29.36 -5.44 16.66
C ALA A 48 27.87 -5.37 17.07
N THR A 49 27.23 -4.21 16.81
CA THR A 49 25.97 -4.10 16.04
C THR A 49 25.71 -2.62 15.70
N THR A 50 26.31 -2.14 14.60
CA THR A 50 26.13 -0.76 14.10
C THR A 50 25.21 -0.75 12.86
N ILE A 51 24.12 -1.52 12.91
CA ILE A 51 23.11 -1.60 11.84
C ILE A 51 21.68 -1.75 12.42
N PHE A 52 21.31 -0.92 13.40
CA PHE A 52 19.89 -0.76 13.82
C PHE A 52 19.53 0.67 14.24
N GLU A 53 20.41 1.65 14.04
CA GLU A 53 20.28 3.02 14.55
C GLU A 53 19.69 4.01 13.51
N THR A 54 18.76 3.53 12.69
CA THR A 54 18.02 4.34 11.68
C THR A 54 16.50 4.19 11.79
N SER A 55 15.99 3.57 12.86
CA SER A 55 14.56 3.26 13.04
C SER A 55 13.78 4.32 13.85
N TYR A 56 14.42 5.42 14.21
CA TYR A 56 13.89 6.60 14.91
C TYR A 56 14.55 7.83 14.26
N ASP A 57 13.85 8.87 13.78
CA ASP A 57 12.40 9.10 13.67
C ASP A 57 11.99 9.28 12.20
N PHE A 58 11.22 8.34 11.63
CA PHE A 58 10.28 8.72 10.57
C PHE A 58 9.07 9.40 11.21
N SER A 59 9.29 10.65 11.65
CA SER A 59 8.32 11.42 12.41
C SER A 59 7.01 11.61 11.64
N LYS A 60 5.88 11.66 12.36
CA LYS A 60 4.53 11.84 11.78
C LYS A 60 4.44 13.12 10.91
N SER A 61 5.24 14.13 11.21
CA SER A 61 5.39 15.36 10.41
C SER A 61 6.00 15.10 9.03
N VAL A 62 7.04 14.28 8.91
CA VAL A 62 7.66 13.94 7.61
C VAL A 62 6.70 13.13 6.74
N GLY A 63 6.04 12.12 7.33
CA GLY A 63 5.01 11.35 6.62
C GLY A 63 3.81 12.21 6.16
N LEU A 64 3.43 13.21 6.96
CA LEU A 64 2.40 14.18 6.60
C LEU A 64 2.88 15.18 5.53
N GLN A 65 4.14 15.62 5.58
CA GLN A 65 4.74 16.50 4.56
C GLN A 65 4.77 15.81 3.19
N ILE A 66 5.28 14.57 3.12
CA ILE A 66 5.25 13.75 1.90
C ILE A 66 3.81 13.59 1.39
N LYS A 67 2.86 13.28 2.28
CA LYS A 67 1.45 13.11 1.91
C LYS A 67 0.83 14.40 1.38
N ASN A 68 1.10 15.55 1.99
CA ASN A 68 0.61 16.84 1.53
C ASN A 68 1.21 17.22 0.17
N LEU A 69 2.52 17.03 -0.01
CA LEU A 69 3.21 17.29 -1.28
C LEU A 69 2.64 16.42 -2.42
N VAL A 70 2.38 15.12 -2.17
CA VAL A 70 1.78 14.19 -3.15
C VAL A 70 0.31 14.51 -3.44
N LEU A 71 -0.51 14.75 -2.41
CA LEU A 71 -1.93 15.03 -2.60
C LEU A 71 -2.21 16.38 -3.28
N THR A 72 -1.30 17.35 -3.14
CA THR A 72 -1.40 18.66 -3.78
C THR A 72 -0.76 18.73 -5.17
N LEU A 73 -0.13 17.67 -5.69
CA LEU A 73 0.52 17.66 -7.01
C LEU A 73 -0.44 18.11 -8.12
N ASP A 74 -0.13 19.24 -8.76
CA ASP A 74 -0.78 19.73 -9.96
C ASP A 74 0.24 19.91 -11.11
N LYS A 75 -0.05 20.75 -12.12
CA LYS A 75 0.89 21.05 -13.20
C LYS A 75 1.85 22.21 -12.86
N ASN A 76 1.45 23.10 -11.96
CA ASN A 76 2.12 24.35 -11.63
C ASN A 76 3.20 24.13 -10.56
N ASN A 77 2.88 23.36 -9.52
CA ASN A 77 3.75 23.06 -8.39
C ASN A 77 4.67 21.85 -8.62
N TYR A 78 4.41 21.04 -9.66
CA TYR A 78 5.09 19.75 -9.92
C TYR A 78 6.61 19.77 -9.66
N ARG A 79 7.34 20.70 -10.29
CA ARG A 79 8.81 20.79 -10.15
C ARG A 79 9.25 21.17 -8.73
N GLY A 80 8.46 21.96 -8.02
CA GLY A 80 8.69 22.31 -6.61
C GLY A 80 8.46 21.11 -5.70
N ASN A 81 7.25 20.55 -5.73
CA ASN A 81 6.85 19.41 -4.90
C ASN A 81 7.78 18.20 -5.11
N VAL A 82 8.13 17.86 -6.37
CA VAL A 82 9.07 16.77 -6.67
C VAL A 82 10.48 17.07 -6.15
N SER A 83 10.98 18.30 -6.28
CA SER A 83 12.30 18.67 -5.73
C SER A 83 12.33 18.65 -4.20
N GLU A 84 11.21 18.95 -3.53
CA GLU A 84 11.09 18.84 -2.07
C GLU A 84 11.00 17.38 -1.62
N ILE A 85 10.16 16.57 -2.28
CA ILE A 85 10.09 15.11 -2.08
C ILE A 85 11.49 14.50 -2.24
N GLU A 86 12.22 14.78 -3.32
CA GLU A 86 13.57 14.23 -3.52
C GLU A 86 14.57 14.60 -2.41
N LYS A 87 14.43 15.76 -1.76
CA LYS A 87 15.28 16.13 -0.60
C LYS A 87 14.92 15.29 0.62
N ILE A 88 13.64 15.16 0.92
CA ILE A 88 13.13 14.33 2.04
C ILE A 88 13.56 12.87 1.84
N LEU A 89 13.43 12.34 0.62
CA LEU A 89 13.85 10.98 0.27
C LEU A 89 15.37 10.76 0.45
N LYS A 90 16.20 11.76 0.10
CA LYS A 90 17.66 11.71 0.31
C LYS A 90 18.05 11.84 1.78
N GLN A 91 17.26 12.52 2.60
CA GLN A 91 17.53 12.72 4.03
C GLN A 91 17.07 11.56 4.92
N TYR A 92 15.88 10.99 4.65
CA TYR A 92 15.25 9.94 5.48
C TYR A 92 15.29 8.55 4.82
N GLY A 93 15.84 8.44 3.61
CA GLY A 93 16.15 7.16 2.96
C GLY A 93 14.95 6.23 2.74
N PHE A 94 15.16 4.96 3.05
CA PHE A 94 14.25 3.85 2.73
C PHE A 94 12.84 4.02 3.30
N GLU A 95 12.70 4.45 4.56
CA GLU A 95 11.39 4.61 5.22
C GLU A 95 10.53 5.68 4.53
N ALA A 96 11.15 6.82 4.21
CA ALA A 96 10.49 7.87 3.45
C ALA A 96 10.15 7.43 2.02
N TYR A 97 11.02 6.64 1.38
CA TYR A 97 10.78 6.12 0.03
C TYR A 97 9.61 5.11 -0.03
N ARG A 98 9.49 4.22 0.97
CA ARG A 98 8.28 3.39 1.12
C ARG A 98 7.04 4.24 1.29
N HIS A 99 7.05 5.15 2.28
CA HIS A 99 5.85 5.94 2.62
C HIS A 99 5.39 6.83 1.47
N PHE A 100 6.35 7.39 0.71
CA PHE A 100 6.11 8.11 -0.53
C PHE A 100 5.41 7.26 -1.58
N LEU A 101 5.95 6.09 -1.93
CA LEU A 101 5.32 5.23 -2.95
C LEU A 101 3.98 4.65 -2.49
N THR A 102 3.85 4.27 -1.22
CA THR A 102 2.58 3.83 -0.61
C THR A 102 1.53 4.93 -0.78
N THR A 103 1.86 6.17 -0.40
CA THR A 103 0.96 7.31 -0.53
C THR A 103 0.64 7.62 -2.00
N LEU A 104 1.62 7.52 -2.89
CA LEU A 104 1.44 7.78 -4.32
C LEU A 104 0.49 6.76 -4.96
N LEU A 105 0.62 5.47 -4.62
CA LEU A 105 -0.29 4.39 -5.01
C LEU A 105 -1.73 4.66 -4.52
N SER A 106 -1.93 4.88 -3.22
CA SER A 106 -3.28 5.14 -2.67
C SER A 106 -3.90 6.44 -3.19
N SER A 107 -3.08 7.41 -3.64
CA SER A 107 -3.57 8.69 -4.14
C SER A 107 -4.09 8.68 -5.58
N ILE A 108 -4.02 7.54 -6.29
CA ILE A 108 -4.37 7.40 -7.71
C ILE A 108 -5.46 6.34 -7.88
N ASN A 109 -6.59 6.71 -8.50
CA ASN A 109 -7.62 5.73 -8.88
C ASN A 109 -7.31 5.11 -10.24
N PHE A 110 -6.63 3.97 -10.24
CA PHE A 110 -6.25 3.24 -11.46
C PHE A 110 -7.43 2.78 -12.34
N TYR A 111 -8.64 2.67 -11.77
CA TYR A 111 -9.86 2.32 -12.51
C TYR A 111 -10.57 3.54 -13.14
N ASN A 112 -10.25 4.76 -12.69
CA ASN A 112 -10.83 6.01 -13.21
C ASN A 112 -9.82 7.17 -13.03
N ILE A 113 -8.84 7.23 -13.93
CA ILE A 113 -7.77 8.23 -13.93
C ILE A 113 -8.33 9.61 -14.32
N THR A 114 -8.32 10.56 -13.38
CA THR A 114 -8.79 11.93 -13.66
C THR A 114 -7.66 12.83 -14.16
N GLN A 115 -8.00 14.04 -14.61
CA GLN A 115 -7.01 15.06 -14.97
C GLN A 115 -6.09 15.44 -13.78
N LYS A 116 -6.56 15.31 -12.53
CA LYS A 116 -5.77 15.60 -11.32
C LYS A 116 -4.72 14.52 -11.04
N ASP A 117 -4.93 13.31 -11.52
CA ASP A 117 -4.05 12.18 -11.24
C ASP A 117 -2.89 12.09 -12.23
N LYS A 118 -2.94 12.83 -13.35
CA LYS A 118 -1.89 12.84 -14.38
C LYS A 118 -0.50 13.22 -13.84
N SER A 119 -0.40 14.26 -13.00
CA SER A 119 0.88 14.64 -12.38
C SER A 119 1.42 13.55 -11.46
N LYS A 120 0.55 12.93 -10.66
CA LYS A 120 0.90 11.82 -9.75
C LYS A 120 1.34 10.58 -10.54
N LEU A 121 0.61 10.24 -11.61
CA LEU A 121 0.88 9.09 -12.48
C LEU A 121 2.19 9.26 -13.26
N GLN A 122 2.48 10.47 -13.74
CA GLN A 122 3.76 10.80 -14.37
C GLN A 122 4.92 10.60 -13.38
N LEU A 123 4.78 11.10 -12.15
CA LEU A 123 5.78 10.89 -11.09
C LEU A 123 5.92 9.39 -10.77
N LEU A 124 4.81 8.66 -10.63
CA LEU A 124 4.83 7.23 -10.32
C LEU A 124 5.52 6.42 -11.43
N SER A 125 5.30 6.74 -12.70
CA SER A 125 5.99 6.10 -13.84
C SER A 125 7.50 6.34 -13.79
N GLN A 126 7.93 7.57 -13.51
CA GLN A 126 9.35 7.93 -13.36
C GLN A 126 10.01 7.22 -12.17
N GLU A 127 9.37 7.21 -11.00
CA GLU A 127 9.92 6.59 -9.79
C GLU A 127 9.87 5.06 -9.85
N PHE A 128 8.87 4.47 -10.51
CA PHE A 128 8.84 3.02 -10.76
C PHE A 128 10.00 2.62 -11.69
N ALA A 129 10.26 3.38 -12.75
CA ALA A 129 11.42 3.15 -13.62
C ALA A 129 12.76 3.28 -12.84
N LYS A 130 12.94 4.34 -12.03
CA LYS A 130 14.09 4.50 -11.12
C LYS A 130 14.22 3.37 -10.09
N LEU A 131 13.11 2.77 -9.65
CA LEU A 131 13.10 1.69 -8.65
C LEU A 131 13.53 0.36 -9.26
N THR A 132 13.20 0.08 -10.53
CA THR A 132 13.52 -1.20 -11.21
C THR A 132 15.02 -1.50 -11.37
N THR A 133 15.90 -0.52 -11.14
CA THR A 133 17.36 -0.69 -11.15
C THR A 133 17.98 -0.83 -9.74
N GLN A 134 17.18 -0.77 -8.68
CA GLN A 134 17.66 -0.85 -7.30
C GLN A 134 17.58 -2.26 -6.74
N THR A 135 18.61 -2.69 -6.00
CA THR A 135 18.64 -3.99 -5.29
C THR A 135 17.46 -4.22 -4.35
N ASN A 136 16.86 -3.12 -3.86
CA ASN A 136 15.80 -3.14 -2.86
C ASN A 136 14.38 -3.16 -3.47
N PHE A 137 14.28 -3.31 -4.80
CA PHE A 137 13.02 -3.33 -5.57
C PHE A 137 11.94 -4.19 -4.92
N THR A 138 12.19 -5.49 -4.72
CA THR A 138 11.20 -6.43 -4.17
C THR A 138 10.68 -5.98 -2.81
N SER A 139 11.58 -5.59 -1.88
CA SER A 139 11.19 -5.19 -0.52
C SER A 139 10.33 -3.92 -0.51
N ILE A 140 10.62 -2.95 -1.38
CA ILE A 140 9.86 -1.69 -1.50
C ILE A 140 8.50 -1.96 -2.15
N ILE A 141 8.46 -2.70 -3.26
CA ILE A 141 7.23 -3.06 -3.98
C ILE A 141 6.28 -3.85 -3.07
N LEU A 142 6.77 -4.91 -2.42
CA LEU A 142 5.93 -5.74 -1.54
C LEU A 142 5.30 -4.94 -0.40
N ARG A 143 6.04 -4.02 0.21
CA ARG A 143 5.52 -3.13 1.25
C ARG A 143 4.50 -2.15 0.68
N ALA A 144 4.87 -1.39 -0.35
CA ALA A 144 4.02 -0.33 -0.91
C ALA A 144 2.71 -0.87 -1.51
N PHE A 145 2.72 -2.07 -2.10
CA PHE A 145 1.50 -2.72 -2.61
C PHE A 145 0.65 -3.35 -1.49
N SER A 146 1.26 -3.82 -0.39
CA SER A 146 0.50 -4.34 0.77
C SER A 146 -0.16 -3.23 1.58
N GLU A 147 0.51 -2.08 1.71
CA GLU A 147 0.04 -0.92 2.48
C GLU A 147 -0.85 0.01 1.64
N GLY A 148 -0.59 0.13 0.33
CA GLY A 148 -1.15 1.19 -0.51
C GLY A 148 -2.39 0.84 -1.33
N VAL A 149 -2.75 -0.44 -1.45
CA VAL A 149 -3.85 -0.92 -2.33
C VAL A 149 -5.08 -1.32 -1.49
N GLU A 150 -5.96 -0.35 -1.22
CA GLU A 150 -7.08 -0.47 -0.26
C GLU A 150 -8.01 -1.66 -0.47
N ASN A 151 -8.21 -2.10 -1.72
CA ASN A 151 -9.13 -3.21 -2.08
C ASN A 151 -8.44 -4.59 -2.13
N GLY A 152 -7.20 -4.68 -1.65
CA GLY A 152 -6.33 -5.85 -1.75
C GLY A 152 -5.75 -6.03 -3.16
N LEU A 153 -4.56 -6.62 -3.25
CA LEU A 153 -3.92 -6.86 -4.54
C LEU A 153 -4.56 -8.04 -5.28
N LYS A 154 -4.83 -7.85 -6.58
CA LYS A 154 -5.46 -8.84 -7.48
C LYS A 154 -4.80 -8.76 -8.86
N VAL A 155 -4.83 -9.85 -9.63
CA VAL A 155 -4.35 -9.89 -11.03
C VAL A 155 -4.87 -8.70 -11.83
N GLU A 156 -6.18 -8.41 -11.75
CA GLU A 156 -6.80 -7.27 -12.45
C GLU A 156 -6.16 -5.92 -12.11
N PHE A 157 -5.86 -5.65 -10.82
CA PHE A 157 -5.19 -4.41 -10.43
C PHE A 157 -3.78 -4.34 -11.01
N ILE A 158 -3.02 -5.44 -10.98
CA ILE A 158 -1.64 -5.48 -11.49
C ILE A 158 -1.62 -5.29 -13.02
N SER A 159 -2.59 -5.87 -13.73
CA SER A 159 -2.79 -5.68 -15.17
C SER A 159 -3.16 -4.23 -15.52
N GLN A 160 -4.09 -3.62 -14.78
CA GLN A 160 -4.42 -2.21 -14.98
C GLN A 160 -3.20 -1.32 -14.66
N PHE A 161 -2.58 -1.46 -13.48
CA PHE A 161 -1.36 -0.74 -13.08
C PHE A 161 -0.28 -0.76 -14.16
N SER A 162 0.02 -1.94 -14.69
CA SER A 162 1.03 -2.14 -15.73
C SER A 162 0.68 -1.41 -17.04
N ARG A 163 -0.60 -1.41 -17.42
CA ARG A 163 -1.12 -0.67 -18.57
C ARG A 163 -1.15 0.85 -18.33
N THR A 164 -1.62 1.31 -17.17
CA THR A 164 -1.75 2.74 -16.84
C THR A 164 -0.39 3.44 -16.78
N LEU A 165 0.66 2.75 -16.32
CA LEU A 165 2.04 3.25 -16.32
C LEU A 165 2.80 2.98 -17.64
N ASN A 166 2.21 2.24 -18.59
CA ASN A 166 2.85 1.76 -19.82
C ASN A 166 4.19 1.06 -19.55
N LEU A 167 4.23 0.16 -18.56
CA LEU A 167 5.45 -0.56 -18.19
C LEU A 167 5.96 -1.40 -19.37
N PRO A 168 7.26 -1.36 -19.73
CA PRO A 168 7.84 -2.31 -20.68
C PRO A 168 7.88 -3.72 -20.07
N LEU A 169 7.94 -4.75 -20.93
CA LEU A 169 7.85 -6.16 -20.53
C LEU A 169 8.84 -6.55 -19.41
N SER A 170 10.07 -6.05 -19.45
CA SER A 170 11.07 -6.29 -18.40
C SER A 170 10.62 -5.81 -17.02
N GLN A 171 9.95 -4.66 -16.94
CA GLN A 171 9.40 -4.12 -15.69
C GLN A 171 8.12 -4.84 -15.26
N GLN A 172 7.31 -5.31 -16.21
CA GLN A 172 6.15 -6.18 -15.94
C GLN A 172 6.58 -7.52 -15.32
N VAL A 173 7.59 -8.18 -15.91
CA VAL A 173 8.16 -9.44 -15.40
C VAL A 173 8.82 -9.24 -14.03
N LEU A 174 9.59 -8.16 -13.83
CA LEU A 174 10.16 -7.82 -12.51
C LEU A 174 9.07 -7.64 -11.45
N LEU A 175 7.98 -6.93 -11.76
CA LEU A 175 6.84 -6.76 -10.86
C LEU A 175 6.19 -8.11 -10.50
N GLY A 176 5.96 -8.98 -11.49
CA GLY A 176 5.44 -10.33 -11.26
C GLY A 176 6.34 -11.18 -10.37
N ILE A 177 7.66 -11.11 -10.56
CA ILE A 177 8.65 -11.80 -9.71
C ILE A 177 8.59 -11.29 -8.27
N ALA A 178 8.69 -9.98 -8.06
CA ALA A 178 8.67 -9.39 -6.72
C ALA A 178 7.38 -9.69 -5.94
N LEU A 179 6.23 -9.70 -6.62
CA LEU A 179 4.94 -10.05 -6.00
C LEU A 179 4.83 -11.55 -5.67
N ALA A 180 5.40 -12.42 -6.49
CA ALA A 180 5.50 -13.85 -6.21
C ALA A 180 6.42 -14.18 -5.01
N GLU A 181 7.40 -13.32 -4.71
CA GLU A 181 8.28 -13.41 -3.53
C GLU A 181 7.61 -12.91 -2.22
N SER A 182 6.32 -12.54 -2.28
CA SER A 182 5.56 -12.17 -1.09
C SER A 182 5.42 -13.33 -0.10
N HIS A 183 5.52 -12.99 1.19
CA HIS A 183 5.21 -13.92 2.29
C HIS A 183 3.70 -13.98 2.60
N SER A 184 2.88 -13.11 1.97
CA SER A 184 1.42 -13.19 2.03
C SER A 184 0.91 -14.13 0.92
N PRO A 185 0.22 -15.24 1.24
CA PRO A 185 -0.16 -16.24 0.25
C PRO A 185 -1.14 -15.71 -0.80
N LEU A 186 -1.93 -14.67 -0.47
CA LEU A 186 -2.80 -13.99 -1.43
C LEU A 186 -1.98 -13.21 -2.46
N ILE A 187 -1.06 -12.37 -1.99
CA ILE A 187 -0.19 -11.56 -2.87
C ILE A 187 0.71 -12.46 -3.72
N GLN A 188 1.27 -13.52 -3.12
CA GLN A 188 2.08 -14.51 -3.81
C GLN A 188 1.30 -15.25 -4.91
N LYS A 189 0.06 -15.68 -4.64
CA LYS A 189 -0.79 -16.34 -5.64
C LYS A 189 -1.04 -15.43 -6.85
N GLU A 190 -1.48 -14.20 -6.61
CA GLU A 190 -1.79 -13.25 -7.69
C GLU A 190 -0.50 -12.84 -8.44
N GLY A 191 0.61 -12.65 -7.73
CA GLY A 191 1.94 -12.41 -8.31
C GLY A 191 2.44 -13.57 -9.17
N MET A 192 2.24 -14.83 -8.74
CA MET A 192 2.58 -16.01 -9.53
C MET A 192 1.74 -16.12 -10.82
N CYS A 193 0.43 -15.85 -10.75
CA CYS A 193 -0.43 -15.79 -11.94
C CYS A 193 0.08 -14.75 -12.95
N VAL A 194 0.40 -13.54 -12.48
CA VAL A 194 0.91 -12.45 -13.32
C VAL A 194 2.31 -12.75 -13.87
N LYS A 195 3.20 -13.33 -13.05
CA LYS A 195 4.55 -13.76 -13.45
C LYS A 195 4.50 -14.76 -14.60
N VAL A 196 3.63 -15.78 -14.51
CA VAL A 196 3.45 -16.76 -15.60
C VAL A 196 2.87 -16.06 -16.84
N PHE A 197 1.86 -15.20 -16.68
CA PHE A 197 1.25 -14.48 -17.80
C PHE A 197 2.27 -13.62 -18.57
N PHE A 198 3.09 -12.80 -17.90
CA PHE A 198 4.08 -11.96 -18.56
C PHE A 198 5.29 -12.74 -19.12
N ILE A 199 5.57 -13.95 -18.64
CA ILE A 199 6.67 -14.79 -19.18
C ILE A 199 6.22 -15.63 -20.39
N VAL A 200 4.92 -15.98 -20.47
CA VAL A 200 4.37 -16.88 -21.51
C VAL A 200 3.64 -16.12 -22.63
N CYS A 201 3.07 -14.94 -22.34
CA CYS A 201 2.19 -14.21 -23.25
C CYS A 201 2.67 -12.77 -23.58
N GLY A 202 3.90 -12.41 -23.19
CA GLY A 202 4.48 -11.07 -23.35
C GLY A 202 5.57 -11.00 -24.42
#